data_AF-A0A1V6IIL7-F1
#
_entry.id   AF-A0A1V6IIL7-F1
#
_cell.length_a   1.000
_cell.length_b   1.000
_cell.length_c   1.000
_cell.angle_alpha   90.00
_cell.angle_beta   90.00
_cell.angle_gamma   90.00
#
_symmetry.space_group_name_H-M   'P 1'
#
loop_
_entity.id
_entity.type
_entity.pdbx_description
1 polymer ?
#
loop_
_entity_poly.entity_id
_entity_poly.type
_entity_poly.pdbx_seq_one_letter_code
_entity_poly.pdbx_strand_id
1 'polypeptide(L)'
;MKDIKERTYPKIDSLYLFDNTIKKYLPEVYANKLVELLKDYQWYFTEKVDGTNLRLIWDGYNLTYGGREFFFENTRDWESQDRN
;
A
#
# COMPACT_ATOMS: atom_id res chain seq x y z
N MET A 1 18.21 -4.80 14.13
CA MET A 1 16.90 -5.04 13.48
C MET A 1 16.52 -3.76 12.78
N LYS A 2 16.26 -3.78 11.47
CA LYS A 2 15.83 -2.56 10.74
C LYS A 2 14.48 -2.14 11.30
N ASP A 3 14.36 -0.88 11.72
CA ASP A 3 13.16 -0.30 12.30
C ASP A 3 11.92 -0.58 11.41
N ILE A 4 11.02 -1.40 11.93
CA ILE A 4 9.74 -1.76 11.28
C ILE A 4 8.85 -0.51 11.08
N LYS A 5 9.17 0.59 11.77
CA LYS A 5 8.50 1.89 11.70
C LYS A 5 8.46 2.53 10.30
N GLU A 6 9.32 2.15 9.36
CA GLU A 6 9.50 2.95 8.13
C GLU A 6 8.96 2.37 6.81
N ARG A 7 8.47 1.12 6.77
CA ARG A 7 8.01 0.54 5.49
C ARG A 7 6.62 1.04 5.11
N THR A 8 6.51 2.20 4.47
CA THR A 8 5.24 2.67 3.89
C THR A 8 4.77 1.70 2.80
N TYR A 9 3.45 1.55 2.66
CA TYR A 9 2.89 0.71 1.59
C TYR A 9 3.14 1.45 0.26
N PRO A 10 3.74 0.81 -0.76
CA PRO A 10 4.09 1.50 -1.98
C PRO A 10 2.83 2.00 -2.69
N LYS A 11 2.88 3.24 -3.16
CA LYS A 11 1.86 3.76 -4.06
C LYS A 11 1.99 3.02 -5.39
N ILE A 12 0.87 2.54 -5.92
CA ILE A 12 0.79 1.95 -7.25
C ILE A 12 0.54 3.10 -8.23
N ASP A 13 1.42 3.24 -9.21
CA ASP A 13 1.29 4.23 -10.27
C ASP A 13 0.27 3.81 -11.33
N SER A 14 -0.30 4.78 -12.04
CA SER A 14 -1.13 4.50 -13.21
C SER A 14 -0.29 3.82 -14.30
N LEU A 15 -0.90 2.87 -15.01
CA LEU A 15 -0.21 2.13 -16.07
C LEU A 15 0.20 3.04 -17.25
N TYR A 16 -0.73 3.90 -17.66
CA TYR A 16 -0.58 4.79 -18.81
C TYR A 16 -0.44 6.25 -18.39
N LEU A 17 0.18 7.06 -19.25
CA LEU A 17 0.35 8.49 -19.02
C LEU A 17 -1.01 9.20 -19.05
N PHE A 18 -1.25 10.09 -18.09
CA PHE A 18 -2.45 10.94 -18.07
C PHE A 18 -2.17 12.28 -18.74
N ASP A 19 -2.95 12.63 -19.76
CA ASP A 19 -2.89 13.93 -20.41
C ASP A 19 -3.85 14.90 -19.71
N ASN A 20 -3.28 15.96 -19.13
CA ASN A 20 -4.01 16.99 -18.39
C ASN A 20 -4.83 17.94 -19.27
N THR A 21 -4.55 18.02 -20.57
CA THR A 21 -5.26 18.87 -21.53
C THR A 21 -6.59 18.22 -21.93
N ILE A 22 -6.54 16.95 -22.31
CA ILE A 22 -7.73 16.19 -22.73
C ILE A 22 -8.41 15.44 -21.58
N LYS A 23 -7.81 15.45 -20.38
CA LYS A 23 -8.28 14.76 -19.17
C LYS A 23 -8.51 13.26 -19.36
N LYS A 24 -7.61 12.59 -20.09
CA LYS A 24 -7.70 11.17 -20.42
C LYS A 24 -6.33 10.49 -20.32
N TYR A 25 -6.34 9.18 -20.09
CA TYR A 25 -5.15 8.35 -20.21
C TYR A 25 -4.83 8.08 -21.68
N LEU A 26 -3.54 8.06 -22.01
CA LEU A 26 -3.00 7.75 -23.34
C LEU A 26 -2.56 6.28 -23.37
N PRO A 27 -3.39 5.34 -23.86
CA PRO A 27 -3.13 3.89 -23.73
C PRO A 27 -1.89 3.42 -24.51
N GLU A 28 -1.42 4.19 -25.48
CA GLU A 28 -0.21 3.89 -26.26
C GLU A 28 1.09 4.30 -25.54
N VAL A 29 0.98 5.00 -24.39
CA VAL A 29 2.13 5.58 -23.69
C VAL A 29 2.12 5.13 -22.24
N TYR A 30 3.07 4.25 -21.88
CA TYR A 30 3.27 3.84 -20.50
C TYR A 30 3.77 5.00 -19.64
N ALA A 31 3.26 5.12 -18.41
CA ALA A 31 3.73 6.13 -17.47
C ALA A 31 5.15 5.80 -16.94
N ASN A 32 5.50 4.52 -16.90
CA ASN A 32 6.79 4.03 -16.39
C ASN A 32 7.47 3.14 -17.45
N LYS A 33 8.67 3.54 -17.87
CA LYS A 33 9.47 2.83 -18.88
C LYS A 33 9.89 1.42 -18.45
N LEU A 34 10.01 1.15 -17.15
CA LEU A 34 10.31 -0.20 -16.65
C LEU A 34 9.12 -1.14 -16.85
N VAL A 35 7.89 -0.62 -16.72
CA VAL A 35 6.68 -1.41 -16.98
C VAL A 35 6.56 -1.70 -18.48
N GLU A 36 6.88 -0.73 -19.34
CA GLU A 36 6.95 -0.93 -20.78
C GLU A 36 7.97 -2.01 -21.17
N LEU A 37 9.18 -1.97 -20.59
CA LEU A 37 10.23 -2.95 -20.86
C LEU A 37 9.82 -4.38 -20.45
N LEU A 38 8.98 -4.51 -19.42
CA LEU A 38 8.53 -5.79 -18.87
C LEU A 38 7.14 -6.21 -19.36
N LYS A 39 6.53 -5.48 -20.32
CA LYS A 39 5.14 -5.72 -20.75
C LYS A 39 4.90 -7.13 -21.31
N ASP A 40 5.92 -7.73 -21.93
CA ASP A 40 5.84 -9.03 -22.58
C ASP A 40 6.09 -10.21 -21.62
N TYR A 41 6.42 -9.93 -20.35
CA TYR A 41 6.51 -10.96 -19.32
C TYR A 41 5.14 -11.37 -18.82
N GLN A 42 5.07 -12.51 -18.12
CA GLN A 42 3.83 -12.93 -17.48
C GLN A 42 3.48 -12.03 -16.29
N TRP A 43 2.31 -11.39 -16.36
CA TRP A 43 1.74 -10.59 -15.28
C TRP A 43 0.58 -11.32 -14.60
N TYR A 44 0.48 -11.11 -13.30
CA TYR A 44 -0.67 -11.53 -12.51
C TYR A 44 -1.46 -10.31 -12.10
N PHE A 45 -2.78 -10.39 -12.22
CA PHE A 45 -3.69 -9.32 -11.86
C PHE A 45 -4.62 -9.80 -10.75
N THR A 46 -4.87 -8.90 -9.81
CA THR A 46 -5.87 -9.05 -8.76
C THR A 46 -6.79 -7.84 -8.78
N GLU A 47 -8.00 -8.01 -8.25
CA GLU A 47 -8.92 -6.88 -8.10
C GLU A 47 -8.29 -5.77 -7.26
N LYS A 48 -8.47 -4.52 -7.71
CA LYS A 48 -8.20 -3.35 -6.87
C LYS A 48 -9.45 -3.05 -6.05
N VAL A 49 -9.47 -3.54 -4.81
CA VAL A 49 -10.55 -3.27 -3.86
C VAL A 49 -10.60 -1.77 -3.53
N ASP A 50 -11.76 -1.15 -3.69
CA ASP A 50 -11.99 0.24 -3.31
C ASP A 50 -12.42 0.33 -1.85
N GLY A 51 -11.42 0.47 -0.98
CA GLY A 51 -11.61 0.54 0.46
C GLY A 51 -10.55 1.43 1.09
N THR A 52 -10.14 1.08 2.31
CA THR A 52 -9.06 1.77 3.02
C THR A 52 -7.87 0.85 3.24
N ASN A 53 -6.66 1.39 3.13
CA ASN A 53 -5.45 0.62 3.44
C ASN A 53 -5.47 0.23 4.92
N LEU A 54 -5.41 -1.07 5.19
CA LEU A 54 -5.27 -1.66 6.52
C LEU A 54 -3.99 -2.50 6.57
N ARG A 55 -3.30 -2.45 7.70
CA ARG A 55 -2.08 -3.20 7.96
C ARG A 55 -2.12 -3.82 9.35
N LEU A 56 -1.65 -5.06 9.43
CA LEU A 56 -1.36 -5.77 10.67
C LEU A 56 0.14 -6.03 10.72
N ILE A 57 0.79 -5.60 11.79
CA ILE A 57 2.22 -5.82 12.04
C ILE A 57 2.33 -6.72 13.26
N TRP A 58 2.97 -7.87 13.08
CA TRP A 58 3.26 -8.81 14.16
C TRP A 58 4.77 -8.91 14.36
N ASP A 59 5.25 -8.61 15.56
CA ASP A 59 6.68 -8.64 15.90
C ASP A 59 7.14 -9.98 16.55
N GLY A 60 6.23 -10.94 16.68
CA GLY A 60 6.45 -12.20 17.41
C GLY A 60 5.82 -12.23 18.81
N TYR A 61 5.44 -11.07 19.35
CA TYR A 61 4.87 -10.93 20.69
C TYR A 61 3.64 -10.00 20.73
N ASN A 62 3.62 -8.95 19.92
CA ASN A 62 2.62 -7.88 19.88
C ASN A 62 2.05 -7.70 18.48
N LEU A 63 0.76 -7.38 18.45
CA LEU A 63 0.04 -7.03 17.22
C LEU A 63 -0.19 -5.53 17.20
N THR A 64 0.20 -4.89 16.10
CA THR A 64 0.00 -3.46 15.85
C THR A 64 -0.84 -3.28 14.59
N TYR A 65 -1.83 -2.41 14.67
CA TYR A 65 -2.73 -2.09 13.56
C TYR A 65 -2.28 -0.78 12.92
N GLY A 66 -2.43 -0.63 11.62
CA GLY A 66 -2.06 0.59 10.92
C GLY A 66 -2.93 0.87 9.70
N GLY A 67 -3.12 2.16 9.41
CA GLY A 67 -3.69 2.65 8.17
C GLY A 67 -2.59 3.00 7.15
N ARG A 68 -2.91 3.92 6.23
CA ARG A 68 -1.96 4.43 5.23
C ARG A 68 -0.81 5.24 5.86
N GLU A 69 -1.14 6.12 6.80
CA GLU A 69 -0.19 7.08 7.41
C GLU A 69 -0.10 6.97 8.94
N PHE A 70 -1.05 6.29 9.59
CA PHE A 70 -1.15 6.22 11.05
C PHE A 70 -1.02 4.77 11.55
N PHE A 71 -0.43 4.62 12.73
CA PHE A 71 -0.48 3.38 13.50
C PHE A 71 -1.46 3.57 14.66
N PHE A 72 -2.24 2.54 14.95
CA PHE A 72 -3.06 2.45 16.15
C PHE A 72 -2.26 1.72 17.24
N GLU A 73 -2.44 2.12 18.49
CA GLU A 73 -1.72 1.57 19.65
C GLU A 73 -2.03 0.08 19.90
N ASN A 74 -1.15 -0.56 20.69
CA ASN A 74 -1.09 -2.00 20.90
C ASN A 74 -2.35 -2.51 21.62
N THR A 75 -2.84 -3.69 21.25
CA THR A 75 -4.01 -4.30 21.90
C THR A 75 -3.80 -4.63 23.37
N ARG A 76 -2.56 -4.83 23.82
CA ARG A 76 -2.26 -5.06 25.24
C ARG A 76 -2.44 -3.83 26.13
N ASP A 77 -2.41 -2.62 25.55
CA ASP A 77 -2.60 -1.39 26.33
C ASP A 77 -4.06 -1.30 26.81
N TRP A 78 -5.02 -1.82 26.03
CA TRP A 78 -6.45 -1.90 26.38
C TRP A 78 -6.73 -2.85 27.56
N GLU A 79 -6.16 -4.07 27.55
CA GLU A 79 -6.34 -5.05 28.63
C GLU A 79 -5.77 -4.58 29.99
N SER A 80 -4.86 -3.61 29.97
CA SER A 80 -4.28 -3.02 31.17
C SER A 80 -5.16 -1.92 31.79
N GLN A 81 -5.98 -1.24 31.00
CA GLN A 81 -6.81 -0.10 31.45
C GLN A 81 -8.17 -0.54 31.99
N ASP A 82 -8.67 -1.71 31.58
CA ASP A 82 -9.96 -2.26 32.04
C ASP A 82 -9.85 -3.07 33.35
N ARG A 83 -8.68 -3.07 34.00
CA ARG A 83 -8.47 -3.63 35.35
C ARG A 83 -8.37 -2.52 36.39
N ASN A 84 -9.49 -1.84 36.65
CA ASN A 84 -9.72 -1.04 37.86
C ASN A 84 -11.20 -1.07 38.24
#